data_AF-A0A8H5CAV1-F1
#
_entry.id   AF-A0A8H5CAV1-F1
#
_cell.length_a   1.000
_cell.length_b   1.000
_cell.length_c   1.000
_cell.angle_alpha   90.00
_cell.angle_beta   90.00
_cell.angle_gamma   90.00
#
_symmetry.space_group_name_H-M   'P 1'
#
loop_
_entity.id
_entity.type
_entity.pdbx_description
1 polymer ?
#
loop_
_entity_poly.entity_id
_entity_poly.type
_entity_poly.pdbx_seq_one_letter_code
_entity_poly.pdbx_strand_id
1 'polypeptide(L)'
;MAPAPKLIPTPTYAPLPTPLRSSFGALDAPPSSYHGSSTSGAQDSEAYILSIASINGAKELAVATSSPSNAIHIVDAETLRFVRSLNGGGPLGLGAFQSTVGKKGKQAAQAGVGGIQAHVGGVTCLKAYGEMGEGLISCGKEGSVVIWDARSGAAGVKMYASGMGGKARPLLSCDISADGWTVAAGSELQGDDAVITYWDPRNPTATLRSHTSTHSDDVTVVSFAPTSYILPALPSSPSGDLEMSSESQGQSSDKLILLTGSTDGLLAISDANEEDEDEAVLLTANWGTSVAQAGWVGDQGVWAGSDMETFSTWSAELDPVLDFDIREPGAHTEKAEWVTDYLVTAQSTANSQLRVFVGSNEGDISLISTPQPLQKAAPSPRKRKSTSIADAGVAPWCLHTSWTHQHVGVVRALLCDEKNGVVVSGGEDARLHVWRDPCAGRLEYAGGEAEDVEMRMDVDDEEEERQQRKREKNARKRAVEEDEDDAMDGGKRRRR
;
A
#
# COMPACT_ATOMS: atom_id res chain seq x y z
N MET A 1 -21.14 -6.58 -20.16
CA MET A 1 -20.00 -6.77 -19.27
C MET A 1 -18.75 -6.61 -20.10
N ALA A 2 -17.89 -5.65 -19.76
CA ALA A 2 -16.54 -5.59 -20.36
C ALA A 2 -15.80 -6.87 -19.95
N PRO A 3 -14.95 -7.46 -20.81
CA PRO A 3 -14.13 -8.59 -20.41
C PRO A 3 -13.13 -8.17 -19.33
N ALA A 4 -12.92 -9.03 -18.35
CA ALA A 4 -11.89 -8.86 -17.31
C ALA A 4 -10.51 -8.61 -17.94
N PRO A 5 -9.70 -7.69 -17.38
CA PRO A 5 -8.34 -7.44 -17.86
C PRO A 5 -7.51 -8.72 -17.76
N LYS A 6 -6.84 -9.12 -18.85
CA LYS A 6 -6.00 -10.33 -18.86
C LYS A 6 -4.60 -10.01 -18.37
N LEU A 7 -4.03 -10.87 -17.52
CA LEU A 7 -2.61 -10.83 -17.20
C LEU A 7 -1.79 -11.38 -18.35
N ILE A 8 -0.79 -10.62 -18.79
CA ILE A 8 0.15 -11.04 -19.82
C ILE A 8 1.49 -11.33 -19.15
N PRO A 9 2.05 -12.55 -19.30
CA PRO A 9 3.40 -12.83 -18.81
C PRO A 9 4.41 -11.89 -19.48
N THR A 10 5.29 -11.33 -18.67
CA THR A 10 6.42 -10.54 -19.18
C THR A 10 7.42 -11.42 -19.93
N PRO A 11 8.30 -10.84 -20.78
CA PRO A 11 9.31 -11.61 -21.50
C PRO A 11 10.27 -12.35 -20.57
N THR A 12 10.48 -11.83 -19.36
CA THR A 12 11.35 -12.36 -18.32
C THR A 12 10.60 -13.17 -17.26
N TYR A 13 9.33 -13.55 -17.51
CA TYR A 13 8.52 -14.25 -16.53
C TYR A 13 9.18 -15.54 -16.03
N ALA A 14 9.34 -15.63 -14.71
CA ALA A 14 9.96 -16.76 -14.02
C ALA A 14 8.95 -17.41 -13.05
N PRO A 15 8.49 -18.65 -13.31
CA PRO A 15 7.48 -19.29 -12.48
C PRO A 15 8.04 -19.98 -11.21
N LEU A 16 9.37 -20.09 -11.06
CA LEU A 16 9.97 -20.97 -10.03
C LEU A 16 11.30 -20.44 -9.45
N PRO A 17 11.35 -19.28 -8.78
CA PRO A 17 12.48 -18.97 -7.92
C PRO A 17 12.43 -19.93 -6.73
N THR A 18 13.44 -20.79 -6.58
CA THR A 18 13.64 -21.48 -5.30
C THR A 18 13.91 -20.42 -4.23
N PRO A 19 13.35 -20.54 -3.02
CA PRO A 19 13.69 -19.63 -1.95
C PRO A 19 15.19 -19.74 -1.70
N LEU A 20 15.84 -18.60 -1.53
CA LEU A 20 17.25 -18.56 -1.15
C LEU A 20 17.44 -19.25 0.20
N ARG A 21 16.47 -19.08 1.13
CA ARG A 21 16.46 -19.66 2.48
C ARG A 21 15.02 -19.82 3.00
N SER A 22 14.76 -20.91 3.72
CA SER A 22 13.53 -21.15 4.48
C SER A 22 13.82 -21.22 5.98
N SER A 23 12.96 -20.65 6.83
CA SER A 23 13.17 -20.61 8.29
C SER A 23 12.62 -21.82 9.06
N PHE A 24 13.39 -22.24 10.07
CA PHE A 24 13.15 -23.06 11.28
C PHE A 24 12.13 -24.21 11.33
N GLY A 25 12.67 -25.41 11.60
CA GLY A 25 11.96 -26.49 12.30
C GLY A 25 11.85 -26.21 13.80
N ALA A 26 10.82 -26.80 14.42
CA ALA A 26 10.51 -26.72 15.83
C ALA A 26 11.75 -26.84 16.74
N LEU A 27 11.73 -26.06 17.83
CA LEU A 27 12.68 -26.14 18.94
C LEU A 27 13.02 -27.61 19.26
N ASP A 28 14.30 -27.98 19.10
CA ASP A 28 14.85 -29.27 19.53
C ASP A 28 14.64 -29.46 21.05
N ALA A 29 13.54 -30.10 21.42
CA ALA A 29 13.47 -30.89 22.64
C ALA A 29 14.09 -32.27 22.33
N PRO A 30 15.01 -32.79 23.17
CA PRO A 30 15.61 -34.10 22.91
C PRO A 30 14.53 -35.19 22.89
N PRO A 31 14.71 -36.27 22.10
CA PRO A 31 13.69 -37.29 21.96
C PRO A 31 13.63 -38.13 23.24
N SER A 32 12.76 -37.76 24.18
CA SER A 32 12.36 -38.67 25.24
C SER A 32 11.33 -39.62 24.65
N SER A 33 11.78 -40.83 24.31
CA SER A 33 10.95 -42.01 24.10
C SER A 33 9.88 -42.12 25.20
N TYR A 34 8.59 -42.21 24.88
CA TYR A 34 7.64 -43.07 25.60
C TYR A 34 6.35 -43.27 24.79
N HIS A 35 5.84 -44.48 24.89
CA HIS A 35 4.75 -45.09 24.14
C HIS A 35 3.37 -44.42 24.26
N GLY A 36 2.68 -44.37 23.12
CA GLY A 36 1.26 -44.71 22.93
C GLY A 36 0.21 -44.19 23.92
N SER A 37 -0.52 -43.15 23.51
CA SER A 37 -1.98 -43.14 23.58
C SER A 37 -2.54 -42.07 22.64
N SER A 38 -3.45 -42.46 21.75
CA SER A 38 -4.25 -41.58 20.91
C SER A 38 -5.13 -40.67 21.78
N THR A 39 -4.85 -39.37 21.77
CA THR A 39 -5.79 -38.32 22.19
C THR A 39 -5.83 -37.24 21.12
N SER A 40 -6.97 -37.15 20.46
CA SER A 40 -7.39 -36.03 19.62
C SER A 40 -7.50 -34.74 20.46
N GLY A 41 -6.89 -33.65 19.98
CA GLY A 41 -7.25 -32.29 20.40
C GLY A 41 -6.11 -31.46 21.01
N ALA A 42 -5.35 -30.79 20.14
CA ALA A 42 -4.74 -29.45 20.29
C ALA A 42 -3.60 -29.37 19.26
N GLN A 43 -3.84 -28.77 18.09
CA GLN A 43 -2.73 -28.17 17.35
C GLN A 43 -2.24 -27.03 18.22
N ASP A 44 -0.96 -27.03 18.61
CA ASP A 44 -0.32 -25.84 19.17
C ASP A 44 -0.52 -24.72 18.14
N SER A 45 -1.29 -23.68 18.49
CA SER A 45 -1.54 -22.55 17.58
C SER A 45 -0.28 -21.70 17.53
N GLU A 46 0.58 -21.97 16.55
CA GLU A 46 1.72 -21.12 16.23
C GLU A 46 1.23 -19.72 15.81
N ALA A 47 2.01 -18.69 16.17
CA ALA A 47 1.65 -17.30 15.90
C ALA A 47 1.95 -16.95 14.43
N TYR A 48 0.99 -16.34 13.75
CA TYR A 48 1.11 -15.90 12.36
C TYR A 48 2.05 -14.70 12.27
N ILE A 49 2.70 -14.54 11.12
CA ILE A 49 3.47 -13.34 10.83
C ILE A 49 2.52 -12.28 10.29
N LEU A 50 2.48 -11.11 10.93
CA LEU A 50 1.56 -10.02 10.59
C LEU A 50 2.20 -8.92 9.76
N SER A 51 3.46 -8.59 10.04
CA SER A 51 4.20 -7.55 9.31
C SER A 51 5.70 -7.80 9.38
N ILE A 52 6.41 -7.37 8.35
CA ILE A 52 7.85 -7.48 8.19
C ILE A 52 8.39 -6.11 7.79
N ALA A 53 9.41 -5.63 8.49
CA ALA A 53 10.10 -4.38 8.18
C ALA A 53 11.62 -4.58 8.14
N SER A 54 12.29 -3.91 7.21
CA SER A 54 13.75 -3.96 7.05
C SER A 54 14.43 -2.90 7.92
N ILE A 55 15.47 -3.26 8.67
CA ILE A 55 16.21 -2.33 9.53
C ILE A 55 17.72 -2.48 9.35
N ASN A 56 18.49 -1.49 9.84
CA ASN A 56 19.96 -1.49 9.87
C ASN A 56 20.60 -1.73 8.48
N GLY A 57 20.02 -1.14 7.43
CA GLY A 57 20.48 -1.27 6.04
C GLY A 57 20.23 -2.66 5.46
N ALA A 58 19.06 -3.24 5.76
CA ALA A 58 18.65 -4.58 5.34
C ALA A 58 19.51 -5.74 5.87
N LYS A 59 20.20 -5.51 6.98
CA LYS A 59 20.94 -6.58 7.69
C LYS A 59 20.05 -7.35 8.65
N GLU A 60 19.02 -6.70 9.18
CA GLU A 60 18.09 -7.27 10.15
C GLU A 60 16.66 -7.03 9.68
N LEU A 61 15.77 -7.94 10.03
CA LEU A 61 14.33 -7.91 9.76
C LEU A 61 13.58 -7.86 11.08
N ALA A 62 12.67 -6.90 11.22
CA ALA A 62 11.71 -6.85 12.30
C ALA A 62 10.41 -7.54 11.87
N VAL A 63 9.93 -8.48 12.69
CA VAL A 63 8.80 -9.36 12.37
C VAL A 63 7.79 -9.29 13.50
N ALA A 64 6.60 -8.76 13.22
CA ALA A 64 5.48 -8.74 14.16
C ALA A 64 4.70 -10.05 14.06
N THR A 65 4.36 -10.63 15.22
CA THR A 65 3.63 -11.89 15.32
C THR A 65 2.27 -11.72 15.96
N SER A 66 1.31 -12.56 15.55
CA SER A 66 -0.05 -12.56 16.10
C SER A 66 -0.12 -13.24 17.48
N SER A 67 -1.32 -13.31 18.03
CA SER A 67 -1.60 -14.08 19.24
C SER A 67 -1.24 -15.56 19.01
N PRO A 68 -0.62 -16.25 19.98
CA PRO A 68 -0.44 -15.83 21.38
C PRO A 68 0.85 -15.04 21.66
N SER A 69 1.74 -14.85 20.68
CA SER A 69 3.06 -14.25 20.89
C SER A 69 2.99 -12.72 21.09
N ASN A 70 2.21 -12.03 20.23
CA ASN A 70 2.09 -10.56 20.20
C ASN A 70 3.45 -9.83 20.29
N ALA A 71 4.47 -10.41 19.67
CA ALA A 71 5.85 -10.01 19.84
C ALA A 71 6.44 -9.49 18.54
N ILE A 72 7.40 -8.56 18.68
CA ILE A 72 8.25 -8.13 17.57
C ILE A 72 9.59 -8.85 17.74
N HIS A 73 9.95 -9.68 16.77
CA HIS A 73 11.22 -10.40 16.72
C HIS A 73 12.14 -9.74 15.71
N ILE A 74 13.41 -9.57 16.08
CA ILE A 74 14.48 -9.17 15.17
C ILE A 74 15.22 -10.43 14.73
N VAL A 75 15.35 -10.57 13.41
CA VAL A 75 15.94 -11.72 12.74
C VAL A 75 17.04 -11.22 11.81
N ASP A 76 18.15 -11.94 11.72
CA ASP A 76 19.23 -11.63 10.79
C ASP A 76 18.76 -11.91 9.35
N ALA A 77 18.85 -10.93 8.47
CA ALA A 77 18.31 -11.01 7.11
C ALA A 77 19.02 -12.08 6.26
N GLU A 78 20.32 -12.29 6.51
CA GLU A 78 21.10 -13.27 5.75
C GLU A 78 20.82 -14.70 6.24
N THR A 79 20.83 -14.94 7.55
CA THR A 79 20.76 -16.30 8.11
C THR A 79 19.36 -16.72 8.52
N LEU A 80 18.40 -15.79 8.52
CA LEU A 80 17.07 -15.94 9.12
C LEU A 80 17.11 -16.41 10.57
N ARG A 81 18.23 -16.20 11.28
CA ARG A 81 18.37 -16.58 12.68
C ARG A 81 17.80 -15.49 13.57
N PHE A 82 17.07 -15.93 14.58
CA PHE A 82 16.60 -15.06 15.63
C PHE A 82 17.79 -14.35 16.31
N VAL A 83 17.71 -13.02 16.41
CA VAL A 83 18.70 -12.16 17.08
C VAL A 83 18.19 -11.77 18.46
N ARG A 84 17.01 -11.15 18.52
CA ARG A 84 16.41 -10.63 19.76
C ARG A 84 14.90 -10.46 19.61
N SER A 85 14.18 -10.33 20.72
CA SER A 85 12.79 -9.90 20.72
C SER A 85 12.71 -8.53 21.40
N LEU A 86 11.85 -7.66 20.88
CA LEU A 86 11.60 -6.33 21.45
C LEU A 86 10.55 -6.37 22.57
N ASN A 87 10.35 -7.54 23.20
CA ASN A 87 9.51 -7.67 24.38
C ASN A 87 10.31 -7.27 25.62
N GLY A 88 10.00 -6.11 26.22
CA GLY A 88 10.41 -5.83 27.59
C GLY A 88 9.77 -6.81 28.56
N GLY A 89 10.62 -7.61 29.21
CA GLY A 89 10.21 -8.66 30.13
C GLY A 89 10.04 -9.99 29.42
N GLY A 90 10.85 -10.97 29.80
CA GLY A 90 10.68 -12.35 29.37
C GLY A 90 9.30 -12.91 29.73
N PRO A 91 8.98 -14.13 29.27
CA PRO A 91 7.65 -14.70 29.39
C PRO A 91 7.24 -14.72 30.86
N LEU A 92 6.11 -14.09 31.18
CA LEU A 92 5.24 -14.60 32.22
C LEU A 92 4.74 -15.96 31.73
N GLY A 93 5.58 -16.98 31.93
CA GLY A 93 5.17 -18.36 31.82
C GLY A 93 4.07 -18.59 32.86
N LEU A 94 2.90 -18.97 32.37
CA LEU A 94 2.03 -19.88 33.10
C LEU A 94 2.89 -21.07 33.56
N GLY A 95 3.32 -21.04 34.82
CA GLY A 95 3.96 -22.18 35.49
C GLY A 95 5.38 -21.97 36.02
N ALA A 96 5.54 -21.14 37.06
CA ALA A 96 6.61 -21.33 38.06
C ALA A 96 6.35 -20.57 39.37
N PHE A 97 5.15 -20.70 39.95
CA PHE A 97 5.01 -20.50 41.39
C PHE A 97 5.40 -21.79 42.11
N GLN A 98 6.69 -22.14 42.12
CA GLN A 98 7.23 -22.96 43.19
C GLN A 98 7.90 -22.02 44.19
N SER A 99 7.10 -21.63 45.18
CA SER A 99 7.59 -21.25 46.50
C SER A 99 8.46 -22.39 47.03
N THR A 100 9.77 -22.27 46.87
CA THR A 100 10.72 -22.98 47.74
C THR A 100 11.09 -22.02 48.84
N VAL A 101 10.44 -22.20 49.99
CA VAL A 101 10.83 -21.56 51.25
C VAL A 101 12.22 -22.08 51.64
N GLY A 102 13.26 -21.36 51.23
CA GLY A 102 14.63 -21.53 51.66
C GLY A 102 14.97 -20.53 52.76
N LYS A 103 15.15 -21.02 53.99
CA LYS A 103 15.58 -20.22 55.15
C LYS A 103 16.92 -19.51 54.88
N LYS A 104 16.97 -18.23 55.28
CA LYS A 104 18.13 -17.32 55.45
C LYS A 104 18.49 -16.42 54.25
N GLY A 105 17.88 -15.23 54.27
CA GLY A 105 18.52 -13.92 54.16
C GLY A 105 19.72 -13.75 53.22
N LYS A 106 19.43 -13.27 52.00
CA LYS A 106 20.02 -12.09 51.34
C LYS A 106 19.46 -12.04 49.90
N GLN A 107 18.52 -11.14 49.65
CA GLN A 107 18.12 -10.79 48.28
C GLN A 107 19.28 -9.98 47.67
N ALA A 108 19.97 -10.56 46.69
CA ALA A 108 20.73 -9.78 45.74
C ALA A 108 19.76 -9.42 44.62
N ALA A 109 19.34 -8.15 44.55
CA ALA A 109 18.66 -7.61 43.39
C ALA A 109 19.65 -7.63 42.22
N GLN A 110 19.55 -8.63 41.36
CA GLN A 110 20.21 -8.57 40.06
C GLN A 110 19.34 -7.66 39.20
N ALA A 111 19.83 -6.46 38.93
CA ALA A 111 19.18 -5.50 38.04
C ALA A 111 19.04 -6.14 36.66
N GLY A 112 17.84 -6.64 36.35
CA GLY A 112 17.46 -6.98 34.99
C GLY A 112 17.49 -5.70 34.16
N VAL A 113 18.11 -5.77 32.98
CA VAL A 113 18.03 -4.72 31.97
C VAL A 113 16.55 -4.55 31.63
N GLY A 114 15.91 -3.51 32.18
CA GLY A 114 14.49 -3.24 32.02
C GLY A 114 14.22 -2.78 30.59
N GLY A 115 13.88 -3.71 29.70
CA GLY A 115 13.26 -3.38 28.42
C GLY A 115 11.82 -2.91 28.64
N ILE A 116 11.34 -1.96 27.83
CA ILE A 116 9.92 -1.60 27.79
C ILE A 116 9.16 -2.72 27.09
N GLN A 117 8.10 -3.23 27.72
CA GLN A 117 7.20 -4.17 27.07
C GLN A 117 6.55 -3.49 25.86
N ALA A 118 6.87 -3.97 24.64
CA ALA A 118 6.40 -3.39 23.38
C ALA A 118 4.90 -3.18 23.38
N HIS A 119 4.17 -4.28 23.27
CA HIS A 119 2.73 -4.32 23.22
C HIS A 119 2.24 -5.43 24.15
N VAL A 120 1.16 -5.17 24.88
CA VAL A 120 0.45 -6.18 25.68
C VAL A 120 -0.68 -6.78 24.84
N GLY A 121 -1.25 -5.98 23.93
CA GLY A 121 -2.20 -6.40 22.91
C GLY A 121 -1.50 -6.83 21.62
N GLY A 122 -2.31 -7.17 20.61
CA GLY A 122 -1.80 -7.49 19.28
C GLY A 122 -1.23 -6.27 18.59
N VAL A 123 -0.07 -6.45 17.95
CA VAL A 123 0.55 -5.45 17.07
C VAL A 123 -0.28 -5.33 15.80
N THR A 124 -0.69 -4.11 15.46
CA THR A 124 -1.54 -3.83 14.30
C THR A 124 -0.76 -3.19 13.15
N CYS A 125 0.27 -2.41 13.46
CA CYS A 125 1.16 -1.82 12.46
C CYS A 125 2.62 -1.91 12.89
N LEU A 126 3.51 -2.12 11.91
CA LEU A 126 4.96 -2.14 12.07
C LEU A 126 5.59 -1.55 10.81
N LYS A 127 6.38 -0.48 10.95
CA LYS A 127 7.10 0.18 9.85
C LYS A 127 8.52 0.55 10.28
N ALA A 128 9.48 0.45 9.36
CA ALA A 128 10.81 1.02 9.55
C ALA A 128 10.82 2.48 9.08
N TYR A 129 11.67 3.31 9.70
CA TYR A 129 11.85 4.70 9.31
C TYR A 129 13.33 5.08 9.23
N GLY A 130 13.60 6.18 8.52
CA GLY A 130 14.93 6.60 8.10
C GLY A 130 15.40 5.87 6.84
N GLU A 131 16.25 6.52 6.04
CA GLU A 131 16.68 6.03 4.72
C GLU A 131 17.31 4.62 4.73
N MET A 132 17.88 4.24 5.88
CA MET A 132 18.55 2.97 6.10
C MET A 132 17.87 2.11 7.20
N GLY A 133 16.65 2.46 7.62
CA GLY A 133 15.94 1.74 8.69
C GLY A 133 16.67 1.85 10.03
N GLU A 134 17.02 3.07 10.42
CA GLU A 134 17.71 3.35 11.68
C GLU A 134 16.78 3.23 12.90
N GLY A 135 15.47 3.28 12.67
CA GLY A 135 14.47 3.03 13.68
C GLY A 135 13.26 2.29 13.14
N LEU A 136 12.40 1.92 14.08
CA LEU A 136 11.16 1.19 13.84
C LEU A 136 10.04 1.88 14.62
N ILE A 137 8.85 1.92 14.05
CA ILE A 137 7.63 2.33 14.72
C ILE A 137 6.63 1.19 14.72
N SER A 138 5.95 0.99 15.84
CA SER A 138 4.89 0.00 15.98
C SER A 138 3.71 0.54 16.77
N CYS A 139 2.50 0.10 16.43
CA CYS A 139 1.31 0.37 17.23
C CYS A 139 0.51 -0.91 17.49
N GLY A 140 -0.37 -0.87 18.50
CA GLY A 140 -1.14 -2.03 18.92
C GLY A 140 -2.53 -1.71 19.46
N LYS A 141 -3.32 -2.77 19.65
CA LYS A 141 -4.71 -2.69 20.13
C LYS A 141 -4.86 -2.15 21.55
N GLU A 142 -3.78 -2.15 22.33
CA GLU A 142 -3.75 -1.51 23.65
C GLU A 142 -3.59 0.02 23.60
N GLY A 143 -3.56 0.61 22.40
CA GLY A 143 -3.53 2.05 22.20
C GLY A 143 -2.17 2.69 22.42
N SER A 144 -1.09 1.91 22.29
CA SER A 144 0.27 2.43 22.42
C SER A 144 1.00 2.46 21.08
N VAL A 145 1.78 3.51 20.89
CA VAL A 145 2.74 3.66 19.79
C VAL A 145 4.14 3.63 20.38
N VAL A 146 5.01 2.78 19.84
CA VAL A 146 6.38 2.64 20.31
C VAL A 146 7.35 2.92 19.18
N ILE A 147 8.30 3.82 19.46
CA ILE A 147 9.47 4.06 18.62
C ILE A 147 10.64 3.29 19.20
N TRP A 148 11.30 2.54 18.33
CA TRP A 148 12.47 1.73 18.63
C TRP A 148 13.67 2.27 17.88
N ASP A 149 14.81 2.34 18.57
CA ASP A 149 16.09 2.54 17.91
C ASP A 149 16.64 1.18 17.46
N ALA A 150 16.77 1.00 16.16
CA ALA A 150 17.20 -0.26 15.57
C ALA A 150 18.64 -0.62 15.96
N ARG A 151 19.48 0.38 16.26
CA ARG A 151 20.91 0.20 16.58
C ARG A 151 21.12 -0.27 18.01
N SER A 152 20.41 0.31 18.97
CA SER A 152 20.56 -0.04 20.39
C SER A 152 19.69 -1.23 20.79
N GLY A 153 18.61 -1.51 20.04
CA GLY A 153 17.62 -2.53 20.42
C GLY A 153 16.92 -2.21 21.74
N ALA A 154 17.11 -1.00 22.26
CA ALA A 154 16.42 -0.50 23.43
C ALA A 154 15.12 0.16 22.98
N ALA A 155 14.09 0.03 23.81
CA ALA A 155 12.86 0.76 23.59
C ALA A 155 13.13 2.26 23.73
N GLY A 156 12.79 3.02 22.69
CA GLY A 156 13.07 4.45 22.64
C GLY A 156 12.00 5.23 23.38
N VAL A 157 10.82 5.32 22.78
CA VAL A 157 9.75 6.21 23.23
C VAL A 157 8.41 5.51 23.10
N LYS A 158 7.58 5.57 24.14
CA LYS A 158 6.22 5.00 24.13
C LYS A 158 5.19 6.10 24.38
N MET A 159 4.25 6.24 23.44
CA MET A 159 3.15 7.20 23.45
C MET A 159 1.83 6.44 23.57
N TYR A 160 0.80 7.10 24.10
CA TYR A 160 -0.51 6.48 24.33
C TYR A 160 -1.63 7.33 23.75
N ALA A 161 -2.51 6.69 22.97
CA ALA A 161 -3.75 7.29 22.51
C ALA A 161 -4.80 7.21 23.62
N SER A 162 -5.24 8.39 24.07
CA SER A 162 -6.30 8.51 25.07
C SER A 162 -7.66 8.38 24.39
N GLY A 163 -8.49 7.49 24.90
CA GLY A 163 -9.88 7.28 24.50
C GLY A 163 -10.88 7.86 25.50
N MET A 164 -12.16 7.56 25.27
CA MET A 164 -13.24 8.10 26.09
C MET A 164 -13.18 7.56 27.53
N GLY A 165 -13.34 8.45 28.51
CA GLY A 165 -13.34 8.08 29.94
C GLY A 165 -11.99 7.64 30.48
N GLY A 166 -10.88 8.08 29.88
CA GLY A 166 -9.51 7.78 30.34
C GLY A 166 -9.04 6.35 30.02
N LYS A 167 -9.77 5.62 29.17
CA LYS A 167 -9.36 4.31 28.65
C LYS A 167 -8.41 4.49 27.46
N ALA A 168 -7.59 3.49 27.20
CA ALA A 168 -6.79 3.47 25.98
C ALA A 168 -7.68 3.27 24.74
N ARG A 169 -7.32 3.92 23.64
CA ARG A 169 -8.00 3.80 22.35
C ARG A 169 -7.20 2.86 21.43
N PRO A 170 -7.77 1.75 20.93
CA PRO A 170 -7.07 0.84 20.02
C PRO A 170 -6.58 1.56 18.77
N LEU A 171 -5.36 1.23 18.33
CA LEU A 171 -4.75 1.79 17.13
C LEU A 171 -4.66 0.73 16.04
N LEU A 172 -4.94 1.12 14.80
CA LEU A 172 -4.92 0.25 13.63
C LEU A 172 -3.72 0.54 12.72
N SER A 173 -3.31 1.80 12.66
CA SER A 173 -2.22 2.26 11.80
C SER A 173 -1.36 3.30 12.51
N CYS A 174 -0.09 3.37 12.14
CA CYS A 174 0.80 4.44 12.58
C CYS A 174 1.87 4.73 11.54
N ASP A 175 2.38 5.96 11.56
CA ASP A 175 3.55 6.34 10.80
C ASP A 175 4.33 7.46 11.48
N ILE A 176 5.56 7.67 11.03
CA ILE A 176 6.44 8.74 11.50
C ILE A 176 6.96 9.54 10.32
N SER A 177 7.01 10.86 10.48
CA SER A 177 7.52 11.78 9.47
C SER A 177 9.00 11.51 9.15
N ALA A 178 9.43 11.88 7.95
CA ALA A 178 10.80 11.64 7.48
C ALA A 178 11.87 12.33 8.35
N ASP A 179 11.54 13.47 8.96
CA ASP A 179 12.40 14.19 9.92
C ASP A 179 12.40 13.55 11.32
N GLY A 180 11.48 12.62 11.59
CA GLY A 180 11.33 11.93 12.86
C GLY A 180 10.71 12.77 13.98
N TRP A 181 10.08 13.92 13.66
CA TRP A 181 9.59 14.86 14.66
C TRP A 181 8.08 14.78 14.91
N THR A 182 7.35 14.14 14.00
CA THR A 182 5.91 13.98 14.11
C THR A 182 5.52 12.53 13.90
N VAL A 183 4.76 12.00 14.84
CA VAL A 183 4.18 10.65 14.79
C VAL A 183 2.68 10.81 14.63
N ALA A 184 2.07 10.06 13.72
CA ALA A 184 0.63 9.99 13.54
C ALA A 184 0.14 8.56 13.74
N ALA A 185 -1.05 8.38 14.32
CA ALA A 185 -1.70 7.08 14.40
C ALA A 185 -3.21 7.18 14.22
N GLY A 186 -3.76 6.22 13.49
CA GLY A 186 -5.18 6.04 13.24
C GLY A 186 -5.76 5.01 14.22
N SER A 187 -6.98 5.26 14.67
CA SER A 187 -7.66 4.44 15.66
C SER A 187 -8.88 3.70 15.13
N GLU A 188 -9.29 2.68 15.89
CA GLU A 188 -10.61 2.06 15.75
C GLU A 188 -11.70 3.05 16.21
N LEU A 189 -12.87 2.96 15.58
CA LEU A 189 -14.08 3.68 15.94
C LEU A 189 -14.46 3.30 17.38
N GLN A 190 -14.51 4.30 18.26
CA GLN A 190 -14.93 4.09 19.64
C GLN A 190 -15.97 5.13 20.02
N GLY A 191 -17.19 4.65 20.30
CA GLY A 191 -18.34 5.53 20.42
C GLY A 191 -18.74 5.99 19.03
N ASP A 192 -18.72 7.30 18.82
CA ASP A 192 -19.06 7.92 17.54
C ASP A 192 -17.81 8.51 16.84
N ASP A 193 -16.62 8.38 17.44
CA ASP A 193 -15.39 9.03 16.96
C ASP A 193 -14.32 8.02 16.54
N ALA A 194 -13.81 8.16 15.32
CA ALA A 194 -12.55 7.62 14.85
C ALA A 194 -11.52 8.75 14.82
N VAL A 195 -10.34 8.54 15.41
CA VAL A 195 -9.40 9.63 15.71
C VAL A 195 -8.05 9.39 15.06
N ILE A 196 -7.52 10.42 14.40
CA ILE A 196 -6.11 10.52 14.01
C ILE A 196 -5.41 11.33 15.09
N THR A 197 -4.44 10.74 15.77
CA THR A 197 -3.71 11.39 16.87
C THR A 197 -2.27 11.63 16.48
N TYR A 198 -1.73 12.79 16.87
CA TYR A 198 -0.37 13.20 16.56
C TYR A 198 0.45 13.43 17.83
N TRP A 199 1.74 13.12 17.77
CA TRP A 199 2.68 13.33 18.87
C TRP A 199 4.02 13.84 18.38
N ASP A 200 4.70 14.59 19.24
CA ASP A 200 6.13 14.84 19.13
C ASP A 200 6.86 13.79 20.00
N PRO A 201 7.74 12.94 19.43
CA PRO A 201 8.43 11.90 20.19
C PRO A 201 9.40 12.47 21.25
N ARG A 202 9.76 13.76 21.17
CA ARG A 202 10.54 14.47 22.19
C ARG A 202 9.69 14.83 23.41
N ASN A 203 8.37 14.88 23.26
CA ASN A 203 7.42 15.13 24.34
C ASN A 203 6.30 14.07 24.35
N PRO A 204 6.62 12.80 24.67
CA PRO A 204 5.71 11.67 24.46
C PRO A 204 4.49 11.62 25.38
N THR A 205 4.47 12.43 26.44
CA THR A 205 3.36 12.49 27.40
C THR A 205 2.22 13.39 26.94
N ALA A 206 2.50 14.34 26.04
CA ALA A 206 1.52 15.27 25.54
C ALA A 206 1.14 14.89 24.11
N THR A 207 -0.15 14.68 23.87
CA THR A 207 -0.69 14.65 22.51
C THR A 207 -0.51 16.03 21.89
N LEU A 208 0.05 16.07 20.68
CA LEU A 208 0.27 17.32 19.96
C LEU A 208 -1.06 17.88 19.46
N ARG A 209 -1.88 17.01 18.85
CA ARG A 209 -3.23 17.31 18.34
C ARG A 209 -3.98 16.02 17.98
N SER A 210 -5.27 16.16 17.74
CA SER A 210 -6.15 15.07 17.34
C SER A 210 -7.19 15.58 16.35
N HIS A 211 -7.42 14.82 15.29
CA HIS A 211 -8.47 15.05 14.29
C HIS A 211 -9.50 13.93 14.46
N THR A 212 -10.78 14.28 14.65
CA THR A 212 -11.86 13.35 15.07
C THR A 212 -12.99 13.21 14.06
N SER A 213 -13.00 14.06 13.04
CA SER A 213 -14.10 14.28 12.09
C SER A 213 -13.69 13.97 10.63
N THR A 214 -12.42 13.66 10.39
CA THR A 214 -11.85 13.36 9.07
C THR A 214 -12.43 12.06 8.52
N HIS A 215 -12.65 11.08 9.40
CA HIS A 215 -13.21 9.78 9.07
C HIS A 215 -14.34 9.45 10.05
N SER A 216 -15.35 8.75 9.53
CA SER A 216 -16.52 8.35 10.31
C SER A 216 -16.46 6.90 10.80
N ASP A 217 -15.39 6.18 10.46
CA ASP A 217 -15.17 4.79 10.83
C ASP A 217 -13.66 4.50 10.96
N ASP A 218 -13.29 3.27 11.30
CA ASP A 218 -11.92 2.79 11.56
C ASP A 218 -10.85 3.39 10.62
N VAL A 219 -9.82 4.04 11.19
CA VAL A 219 -8.70 4.62 10.43
C VAL A 219 -7.61 3.56 10.23
N THR A 220 -7.74 2.81 9.14
CA THR A 220 -6.88 1.68 8.77
C THR A 220 -5.56 2.09 8.15
N VAL A 221 -5.46 3.32 7.62
CA VAL A 221 -4.24 3.82 6.99
C VAL A 221 -3.86 5.19 7.51
N VAL A 222 -2.58 5.31 7.86
CA VAL A 222 -1.86 6.56 8.12
C VAL A 222 -0.51 6.41 7.44
N SER A 223 -0.19 7.29 6.50
CA SER A 223 1.07 7.28 5.77
C SER A 223 1.56 8.69 5.43
N PHE A 224 2.72 9.08 5.95
CA PHE A 224 3.34 10.34 5.55
C PHE A 224 3.80 10.30 4.10
N ALA A 225 3.68 11.41 3.40
CA ALA A 225 4.13 11.54 2.03
C ALA A 225 5.67 11.50 1.95
N PRO A 226 6.23 10.96 0.85
CA PRO A 226 7.65 11.14 0.56
C PRO A 226 8.02 12.62 0.53
N THR A 227 9.24 12.98 0.93
CA THR A 227 9.71 14.38 0.91
C THR A 227 9.69 15.02 -0.48
N SER A 228 9.71 14.20 -1.54
CA SER A 228 9.59 14.65 -2.93
C SER A 228 8.16 14.94 -3.36
N TYR A 229 7.15 14.55 -2.59
CA TYR A 229 5.75 14.79 -2.93
C TYR A 229 5.45 16.28 -2.86
N ILE A 230 4.98 16.83 -3.97
CA ILE A 230 4.58 18.22 -4.07
C ILE A 230 3.07 18.23 -4.25
N LEU A 231 2.38 18.92 -3.35
CA LEU A 231 0.94 19.14 -3.49
C LEU A 231 0.68 19.83 -4.84
N PRO A 232 -0.25 19.31 -5.65
CA PRO A 232 -0.75 20.01 -6.83
C PRO A 232 -1.27 21.39 -6.41
N ALA A 233 -1.06 22.40 -7.26
CA ALA A 233 -1.56 23.74 -7.00
C ALA A 233 -3.09 23.69 -6.91
N LEU A 234 -3.63 23.74 -5.69
CA LEU A 234 -5.07 23.81 -5.49
C LEU A 234 -5.62 25.01 -6.28
N PRO A 235 -6.72 24.85 -7.03
CA PRO A 235 -7.36 25.98 -7.68
C PRO A 235 -7.79 26.95 -6.58
N SER A 236 -7.12 28.09 -6.50
CA SER A 236 -7.54 29.22 -5.66
C SER A 236 -9.03 29.45 -5.90
N SER A 237 -9.83 29.37 -4.83
CA SER A 237 -11.29 29.45 -4.84
C SER A 237 -11.83 30.51 -5.81
N PRO A 238 -12.90 30.24 -6.57
CA PRO A 238 -13.47 31.20 -7.52
C PRO A 238 -14.29 32.33 -6.86
N SER A 239 -14.17 32.54 -5.55
CA SER A 239 -14.82 33.64 -4.83
C SER A 239 -13.97 34.92 -4.96
N GLY A 240 -14.08 35.56 -6.12
CA GLY A 240 -14.63 36.90 -6.25
C GLY A 240 -14.22 38.07 -5.33
N ASP A 241 -13.19 38.01 -4.49
CA ASP A 241 -12.90 39.08 -3.54
C ASP A 241 -11.44 39.53 -3.69
N LEU A 242 -11.24 40.55 -4.53
CA LEU A 242 -9.96 41.26 -4.68
C LEU A 242 -9.64 42.06 -3.41
N GLU A 243 -8.96 41.43 -2.45
CA GLU A 243 -8.04 42.15 -1.57
C GLU A 243 -6.61 41.81 -1.99
N MET A 244 -5.96 42.76 -2.67
CA MET A 244 -4.51 42.78 -2.79
C MET A 244 -3.91 43.09 -1.41
N SER A 245 -3.66 42.06 -0.61
CA SER A 245 -2.61 42.11 0.40
C SER A 245 -1.31 41.66 -0.27
N SER A 246 -0.40 42.62 -0.42
CA SER A 246 0.97 42.40 -0.82
C SER A 246 1.74 41.76 0.35
N GLU A 247 1.60 40.46 0.57
CA GLU A 247 2.42 39.70 1.53
C GLU A 247 2.44 38.20 1.16
N SER A 248 3.62 37.58 1.24
CA SER A 248 3.98 36.18 0.94
C SER A 248 4.30 35.77 -0.51
N GLN A 249 5.12 36.58 -1.21
CA GLN A 249 6.23 35.94 -1.94
C GLN A 249 7.18 35.32 -0.90
N GLY A 250 7.04 34.02 -0.66
CA GLY A 250 7.91 33.23 0.22
C GLY A 250 7.18 32.54 1.37
N GLN A 251 6.41 31.50 1.08
CA GLN A 251 6.16 30.43 2.06
C GLN A 251 6.87 29.18 1.54
N SER A 252 7.96 28.82 2.22
CA SER A 252 8.60 27.53 2.04
C SER A 252 7.58 26.42 2.24
N SER A 253 7.73 25.40 1.41
CA SER A 253 7.08 24.10 1.44
C SER A 253 7.38 23.31 2.73
N ASP A 254 6.89 23.77 3.89
CA ASP A 254 7.02 23.06 5.18
C ASP A 254 5.69 22.41 5.61
N LYS A 255 4.84 22.02 4.65
CA LYS A 255 3.63 21.24 4.93
C LYS A 255 3.99 19.78 5.09
N LEU A 256 3.49 19.15 6.14
CA LEU A 256 3.74 17.74 6.40
C LEU A 256 2.55 16.93 5.93
N ILE A 257 2.64 16.39 4.71
CA ILE A 257 1.50 15.76 4.06
C ILE A 257 1.27 14.35 4.59
N LEU A 258 0.02 14.07 4.94
CA LEU A 258 -0.43 12.79 5.45
C LEU A 258 -1.55 12.22 4.57
N LEU A 259 -1.40 10.97 4.14
CA LEU A 259 -2.46 10.16 3.56
C LEU A 259 -3.15 9.36 4.67
N THR A 260 -4.47 9.47 4.74
CA THR A 260 -5.30 8.63 5.60
C THR A 260 -6.37 7.90 4.80
N GLY A 261 -6.76 6.73 5.30
CA GLY A 261 -7.79 5.90 4.71
C GLY A 261 -8.58 5.19 5.80
N SER A 262 -9.88 5.00 5.56
CA SER A 262 -10.80 4.41 6.52
C SER A 262 -11.75 3.40 5.89
N THR A 263 -12.34 2.55 6.73
CA THR A 263 -13.42 1.63 6.35
C THR A 263 -14.70 2.36 5.92
N ASP A 264 -14.82 3.66 6.18
CA ASP A 264 -15.89 4.52 5.65
C ASP A 264 -15.83 4.71 4.12
N GLY A 265 -14.73 4.28 3.51
CA GLY A 265 -14.49 4.31 2.07
C GLY A 265 -13.99 5.65 1.55
N LEU A 266 -13.48 6.50 2.44
CA LEU A 266 -12.81 7.74 2.11
C LEU A 266 -11.28 7.60 2.18
N LEU A 267 -10.63 8.25 1.22
CA LEU A 267 -9.21 8.62 1.29
C LEU A 267 -9.13 10.11 1.54
N ALA A 268 -8.22 10.55 2.41
CA ALA A 268 -7.97 11.96 2.66
C ALA A 268 -6.47 12.26 2.59
N ILE A 269 -6.12 13.40 2.01
CA ILE A 269 -4.80 14.01 2.12
C ILE A 269 -4.96 15.24 3.00
N SER A 270 -4.17 15.30 4.07
CA SER A 270 -4.20 16.39 5.05
C SER A 270 -2.81 16.94 5.36
N ASP A 271 -2.77 18.16 5.90
CA ASP A 271 -1.57 18.75 6.49
C ASP A 271 -1.49 18.40 7.98
N ALA A 272 -0.54 17.57 8.35
CA ALA A 272 -0.32 17.14 9.74
C ALA A 272 0.17 18.29 10.64
N ASN A 273 0.66 19.39 10.05
CA ASN A 273 1.09 20.58 10.79
C ASN A 273 -0.07 21.52 11.14
N GLU A 274 -1.29 21.27 10.65
CA GLU A 274 -2.46 22.06 10.98
C GLU A 274 -3.17 21.54 12.23
N GLU A 275 -3.57 22.46 13.12
CA GLU A 275 -4.29 22.17 14.36
C GLU A 275 -5.79 22.13 14.15
N ASP A 276 -6.32 23.00 13.29
CA ASP A 276 -7.74 22.99 12.94
C ASP A 276 -8.04 21.88 11.92
N GLU A 277 -8.83 20.89 12.33
CA GLU A 277 -9.18 19.76 11.47
C GLU A 277 -9.88 20.19 10.18
N ASP A 278 -10.72 21.24 10.25
CA ASP A 278 -11.47 21.73 9.10
C ASP A 278 -10.55 22.36 8.03
N GLU A 279 -9.38 22.87 8.45
CA GLU A 279 -8.35 23.43 7.56
C GLU A 279 -7.25 22.41 7.20
N ALA A 280 -7.11 21.35 7.99
CA ALA A 280 -6.10 20.32 7.80
C ALA A 280 -6.37 19.47 6.55
N VAL A 281 -7.64 19.17 6.24
CA VAL A 281 -8.01 18.33 5.09
C VAL A 281 -7.86 19.11 3.78
N LEU A 282 -6.93 18.68 2.94
CA LEU A 282 -6.63 19.33 1.66
C LEU A 282 -7.40 18.71 0.49
N LEU A 283 -7.45 17.37 0.46
CA LEU A 283 -8.16 16.61 -0.56
C LEU A 283 -8.91 15.45 0.09
N THR A 284 -10.07 15.13 -0.46
CA THR A 284 -10.86 13.95 -0.07
C THR A 284 -11.38 13.26 -1.32
N ALA A 285 -11.34 11.94 -1.31
CA ALA A 285 -11.85 11.11 -2.38
C ALA A 285 -12.74 10.02 -1.79
N ASN A 286 -13.92 9.87 -2.39
CA ASN A 286 -14.83 8.78 -2.07
C ASN A 286 -14.59 7.63 -3.03
N TRP A 287 -14.02 6.54 -2.53
CA TRP A 287 -13.86 5.31 -3.30
C TRP A 287 -15.15 4.48 -3.31
N GLY A 288 -15.94 4.57 -2.24
CA GLY A 288 -17.21 3.83 -2.10
C GLY A 288 -17.03 2.38 -1.65
N THR A 289 -15.82 1.99 -1.24
CA THR A 289 -15.50 0.69 -0.62
C THR A 289 -14.51 0.89 0.53
N SER A 290 -14.58 0.00 1.53
CA SER A 290 -13.71 0.03 2.71
C SER A 290 -12.23 0.04 2.34
N VAL A 291 -11.47 1.01 2.85
CA VAL A 291 -10.01 1.08 2.65
C VAL A 291 -9.33 0.19 3.69
N ALA A 292 -8.63 -0.85 3.25
CA ALA A 292 -7.88 -1.74 4.14
C ALA A 292 -6.38 -1.42 4.15
N GLN A 293 -5.83 -1.03 3.00
CA GLN A 293 -4.45 -0.60 2.84
C GLN A 293 -4.39 0.52 1.80
N ALA A 294 -3.44 1.45 1.95
CA ALA A 294 -3.15 2.46 0.95
C ALA A 294 -1.71 2.95 1.10
N GLY A 295 -1.19 3.58 0.05
CA GLY A 295 0.15 4.12 0.06
C GLY A 295 0.44 5.00 -1.15
N TRP A 296 1.61 5.61 -1.14
CA TRP A 296 2.05 6.53 -2.19
C TRP A 296 2.61 5.78 -3.40
N VAL A 297 2.37 6.33 -4.59
CA VAL A 297 2.98 5.93 -5.86
C VAL A 297 3.98 7.01 -6.24
N GLY A 298 5.19 6.92 -5.67
CA GLY A 298 6.20 7.96 -5.75
C GLY A 298 5.67 9.30 -5.25
N ASP A 299 5.95 10.35 -6.01
CA ASP A 299 5.42 11.71 -5.84
C ASP A 299 4.19 12.00 -6.73
N GLN A 300 3.67 11.00 -7.44
CA GLN A 300 2.72 11.20 -8.55
C GLN A 300 1.27 10.86 -8.21
N GLY A 301 1.02 10.11 -7.14
CA GLY A 301 -0.32 9.67 -6.77
C GLY A 301 -0.33 8.69 -5.61
N VAL A 302 -1.47 8.02 -5.43
CA VAL A 302 -1.69 7.04 -4.36
C VAL A 302 -2.35 5.77 -4.90
N TRP A 303 -2.18 4.67 -4.18
CA TRP A 303 -2.90 3.42 -4.42
C TRP A 303 -3.69 3.04 -3.17
N ALA A 304 -4.80 2.33 -3.35
CA ALA A 304 -5.63 1.80 -2.28
C ALA A 304 -6.08 0.38 -2.59
N GLY A 305 -6.16 -0.44 -1.54
CA GLY A 305 -6.64 -1.81 -1.56
C GLY A 305 -7.76 -1.98 -0.52
N SER A 306 -8.79 -2.74 -0.91
CA SER A 306 -9.96 -3.01 -0.08
C SER A 306 -9.96 -4.44 0.45
N ASP A 307 -10.64 -4.67 1.56
CA ASP A 307 -10.94 -6.00 2.09
C ASP A 307 -11.92 -6.80 1.21
N MET A 308 -12.55 -6.13 0.23
CA MET A 308 -13.41 -6.75 -0.78
C MET A 308 -12.66 -7.22 -2.03
N GLU A 309 -11.32 -7.20 -2.00
CA GLU A 309 -10.42 -7.56 -3.10
C GLU A 309 -10.54 -6.63 -4.31
N THR A 310 -10.84 -5.36 -4.07
CA THR A 310 -10.72 -4.28 -5.06
C THR A 310 -9.43 -3.52 -4.90
N PHE A 311 -8.88 -3.07 -6.03
CA PHE A 311 -7.65 -2.28 -6.10
C PHE A 311 -7.86 -1.03 -6.95
N SER A 312 -7.42 0.11 -6.43
CA SER A 312 -7.56 1.39 -7.10
C SER A 312 -6.28 2.22 -7.04
N THR A 313 -6.08 3.04 -8.07
CA THR A 313 -5.02 4.06 -8.12
C THR A 313 -5.63 5.42 -8.38
N TRP A 314 -4.99 6.44 -7.81
CA TRP A 314 -5.47 7.82 -7.80
C TRP A 314 -4.31 8.76 -8.15
N SER A 315 -4.61 9.84 -8.86
CA SER A 315 -3.63 10.88 -9.18
C SER A 315 -3.16 11.62 -7.92
N ALA A 316 -2.16 12.50 -8.05
CA ALA A 316 -1.73 13.39 -6.97
C ALA A 316 -2.86 14.31 -6.46
N GLU A 317 -3.88 14.58 -7.29
CA GLU A 317 -5.07 15.37 -6.94
C GLU A 317 -6.19 14.50 -6.35
N LEU A 318 -5.93 13.22 -6.07
CA LEU A 318 -6.91 12.27 -5.59
C LEU A 318 -8.05 12.01 -6.60
N ASP A 319 -7.78 12.12 -7.90
CA ASP A 319 -8.72 11.69 -8.93
C ASP A 319 -8.57 10.19 -9.21
N PRO A 320 -9.67 9.42 -9.29
CA PRO A 320 -9.60 7.98 -9.55
C PRO A 320 -9.09 7.73 -10.97
N VAL A 321 -8.10 6.84 -11.10
CA VAL A 321 -7.49 6.44 -12.37
C VAL A 321 -7.88 5.01 -12.73
N LEU A 322 -7.55 4.06 -11.85
CA LEU A 322 -7.90 2.65 -12.00
C LEU A 322 -8.81 2.23 -10.85
N ASP A 323 -9.77 1.36 -11.13
CA ASP A 323 -10.65 0.74 -10.12
C ASP A 323 -11.16 -0.59 -10.66
N PHE A 324 -10.74 -1.70 -10.07
CA PHE A 324 -11.09 -3.05 -10.53
C PHE A 324 -10.93 -4.10 -9.42
N ASP A 325 -11.53 -5.27 -9.62
CA ASP A 325 -11.35 -6.44 -8.74
C ASP A 325 -10.01 -7.11 -9.03
N ILE A 326 -9.13 -7.22 -8.03
CA ILE A 326 -7.77 -7.76 -8.18
C ILE A 326 -7.74 -9.24 -8.56
N ARG A 327 -8.86 -9.95 -8.41
CA ARG A 327 -9.03 -11.36 -8.78
C ARG A 327 -9.40 -11.55 -10.25
N GLU A 328 -9.90 -10.50 -10.91
CA GLU A 328 -10.23 -10.56 -12.34
C GLU A 328 -9.02 -10.81 -13.24
N PRO A 329 -7.86 -10.16 -13.02
CA PRO A 329 -6.62 -10.48 -13.73
C PRO A 329 -6.13 -11.90 -13.40
N GLY A 330 -6.38 -12.83 -14.32
CA GLY A 330 -5.80 -14.17 -14.33
C GLY A 330 -4.88 -14.38 -15.53
N ALA A 331 -3.81 -15.15 -15.36
CA ALA A 331 -2.93 -15.57 -16.45
C ALA A 331 -3.17 -17.06 -16.74
N HIS A 332 -3.71 -17.38 -17.92
CA HIS A 332 -3.85 -18.77 -18.37
C HIS A 332 -2.94 -18.95 -19.59
N THR A 333 -1.68 -19.31 -19.35
CA THR A 333 -0.70 -19.58 -20.42
C THR A 333 -0.42 -21.07 -20.48
N GLU A 334 -0.06 -21.61 -21.65
CA GLU A 334 0.33 -23.03 -21.80
C GLU A 334 1.46 -23.48 -20.85
N LYS A 335 2.22 -22.53 -20.28
CA LYS A 335 3.35 -22.77 -19.37
C LYS A 335 3.03 -22.52 -17.89
N ALA A 336 1.98 -21.77 -17.56
CA ALA A 336 1.61 -21.44 -16.18
C ALA A 336 0.17 -20.89 -16.12
N GLU A 337 -0.57 -21.37 -15.13
CA GLU A 337 -1.86 -20.84 -14.72
C GLU A 337 -1.66 -20.07 -13.42
N TRP A 338 -2.09 -18.81 -13.39
CA TRP A 338 -2.09 -17.97 -12.20
C TRP A 338 -3.50 -17.45 -11.95
N VAL A 339 -3.97 -17.68 -10.73
CA VAL A 339 -5.24 -17.16 -10.20
C VAL A 339 -4.90 -16.31 -8.98
N THR A 340 -5.34 -15.06 -8.99
CA THR A 340 -5.22 -14.16 -7.86
C THR A 340 -6.42 -14.35 -6.95
N ASP A 341 -6.18 -14.64 -5.66
CA ASP A 341 -7.23 -14.74 -4.66
C ASP A 341 -7.34 -13.47 -3.81
N TYR A 342 -6.18 -12.88 -3.45
CA TYR A 342 -6.13 -11.69 -2.59
C TYR A 342 -4.95 -10.77 -2.88
N LEU A 343 -5.08 -9.51 -2.45
CA LEU A 343 -3.96 -8.56 -2.38
C LEU A 343 -3.12 -8.80 -1.11
N VAL A 344 -1.80 -8.95 -1.26
CA VAL A 344 -0.88 -8.99 -0.10
C VAL A 344 -0.52 -7.56 0.32
N THR A 345 0.07 -6.81 -0.61
CA THR A 345 0.48 -5.41 -0.43
C THR A 345 0.89 -4.80 -1.77
N ALA A 346 1.04 -3.48 -1.83
CA ALA A 346 1.66 -2.80 -2.97
C ALA A 346 2.74 -1.82 -2.50
N GLN A 347 3.80 -1.69 -3.30
CA GLN A 347 4.95 -0.85 -2.99
C GLN A 347 5.38 -0.07 -4.23
N SER A 348 5.73 1.19 -4.03
CA SER A 348 6.31 2.01 -5.09
C SER A 348 7.82 1.90 -5.07
N THR A 349 8.42 1.67 -6.25
CA THR A 349 9.87 1.62 -6.40
C THR A 349 10.46 3.03 -6.34
N ALA A 350 11.79 3.13 -6.20
CA ALA A 350 12.48 4.41 -6.32
C ALA A 350 12.25 5.14 -7.66
N ASN A 351 11.80 4.43 -8.70
CA ASN A 351 11.49 4.96 -10.03
C ASN A 351 9.99 5.26 -10.20
N SER A 352 9.23 5.39 -9.11
CA SER A 352 7.78 5.61 -9.10
C SER A 352 6.98 4.52 -9.84
N GLN A 353 7.56 3.31 -10.01
CA GLN A 353 6.82 2.19 -10.59
C GLN A 353 6.03 1.48 -9.47
N LEU A 354 4.78 1.13 -9.75
CA LEU A 354 3.92 0.43 -8.79
C LEU A 354 4.10 -1.08 -8.92
N ARG A 355 4.57 -1.71 -7.84
CA ARG A 355 4.66 -3.17 -7.69
C ARG A 355 3.50 -3.64 -6.84
N VAL A 356 2.63 -4.49 -7.40
CA VAL A 356 1.48 -5.04 -6.68
C VAL A 356 1.74 -6.51 -6.44
N PHE A 357 1.77 -6.90 -5.17
CA PHE A 357 1.99 -8.28 -4.76
C PHE A 357 0.66 -8.94 -4.44
N VAL A 358 0.36 -10.01 -5.17
CA VAL A 358 -0.89 -10.75 -5.08
C VAL A 358 -0.62 -12.17 -4.60
N GLY A 359 -1.56 -12.74 -3.87
CA GLY A 359 -1.44 -14.06 -3.28
C GLY A 359 -2.52 -15.02 -3.77
N SER A 360 -2.23 -16.31 -3.61
CA SER A 360 -3.21 -17.39 -3.74
C SER A 360 -3.45 -18.07 -2.39
N ASN A 361 -4.63 -18.66 -2.22
CA ASN A 361 -5.01 -19.46 -1.07
C ASN A 361 -4.14 -20.72 -0.89
N GLU A 362 -3.41 -21.13 -1.94
CA GLU A 362 -2.43 -22.22 -1.87
C GLU A 362 -1.09 -21.81 -1.22
N GLY A 363 -0.90 -20.52 -0.91
CA GLY A 363 0.34 -19.98 -0.33
C GLY A 363 1.36 -19.51 -1.37
N ASP A 364 0.92 -19.34 -2.61
CA ASP A 364 1.74 -18.80 -3.67
C ASP A 364 1.62 -17.27 -3.72
N ILE A 365 2.69 -16.60 -4.16
CA ILE A 365 2.75 -15.14 -4.29
C ILE A 365 3.18 -14.80 -5.71
N SER A 366 2.61 -13.75 -6.30
CA SER A 366 3.08 -13.20 -7.57
C SER A 366 3.22 -11.69 -7.53
N LEU A 367 4.09 -11.20 -8.41
CA LEU A 367 4.24 -9.79 -8.70
C LEU A 367 3.53 -9.44 -10.01
N ILE A 368 2.58 -8.52 -9.92
CA ILE A 368 1.93 -7.89 -11.06
C ILE A 368 2.21 -6.39 -11.09
N SER A 369 2.23 -5.81 -12.28
CA SER A 369 2.34 -4.36 -12.45
C SER A 369 1.68 -3.88 -13.73
N THR A 370 1.51 -2.57 -13.84
CA THR A 370 1.10 -1.89 -15.06
C THR A 370 2.11 -0.79 -15.40
N PRO A 371 2.45 -0.57 -16.69
CA PRO A 371 3.44 0.44 -17.07
C PRO A 371 3.00 1.87 -16.77
N GLN A 372 1.69 2.11 -16.66
CA GLN A 372 1.10 3.43 -16.47
C GLN A 372 -0.01 3.35 -15.40
N PRO A 373 0.34 3.17 -14.11
CA PRO A 373 -0.64 3.01 -13.04
C PRO A 373 -1.47 4.28 -12.78
N LEU A 374 -1.00 5.44 -13.24
CA LEU A 374 -1.59 6.76 -12.96
C LEU A 374 -2.11 7.49 -14.21
N GLN A 375 -2.06 6.88 -15.40
CA GLN A 375 -2.70 7.43 -16.59
C GLN A 375 -4.05 6.76 -16.86
N LYS A 376 -5.09 7.58 -17.00
CA LYS A 376 -6.37 7.10 -17.53
C LYS A 376 -6.15 6.62 -18.95
N ALA A 377 -6.56 5.39 -19.26
CA ALA A 377 -6.45 4.87 -20.62
C ALA A 377 -7.14 5.84 -21.60
N ALA A 378 -6.38 6.35 -22.58
CA ALA A 378 -6.94 7.25 -23.57
C ALA A 378 -8.09 6.55 -24.32
N PRO A 379 -9.24 7.22 -24.55
CA PRO A 379 -10.23 6.70 -25.49
C PRO A 379 -9.58 6.62 -26.88
N SER A 380 -9.34 5.40 -27.36
CA SER A 380 -8.64 5.18 -28.63
C SER A 380 -9.34 5.93 -29.78
N PRO A 381 -8.66 6.86 -30.49
CA PRO A 381 -9.31 7.74 -31.47
C PRO A 381 -9.57 7.06 -32.83
N ARG A 382 -9.33 5.75 -33.00
CA ARG A 382 -9.50 5.05 -34.28
C ARG A 382 -10.28 3.75 -34.11
N LYS A 383 -11.60 3.82 -34.31
CA LYS A 383 -12.42 2.66 -34.73
C LYS A 383 -11.95 2.18 -36.11
N ARG A 384 -10.84 1.46 -36.18
CA ARG A 384 -10.63 0.48 -37.24
C ARG A 384 -11.43 -0.75 -36.83
N LYS A 385 -12.25 -1.28 -37.75
CA LYS A 385 -12.95 -2.55 -37.60
C LYS A 385 -11.92 -3.67 -37.35
N SER A 386 -11.54 -3.89 -36.09
CA SER A 386 -10.97 -5.16 -35.62
C SER A 386 -12.09 -5.92 -34.92
N THR A 387 -12.29 -7.16 -35.35
CA THR A 387 -13.28 -8.11 -34.84
C THR A 387 -12.78 -8.77 -33.56
N SER A 388 -12.52 -7.98 -32.52
CA SER A 388 -12.36 -8.46 -31.15
C SER A 388 -12.66 -7.33 -30.18
N ILE A 389 -13.65 -7.56 -29.31
CA ILE A 389 -14.14 -6.64 -28.27
C ILE A 389 -13.16 -6.65 -27.07
N ALA A 390 -11.85 -6.58 -27.32
CA ALA A 390 -10.81 -6.78 -26.29
C ALA A 390 -9.99 -5.53 -25.95
N ASP A 391 -10.07 -4.44 -26.73
CA ASP A 391 -9.10 -3.33 -26.63
C ASP A 391 -9.72 -2.01 -26.12
N ALA A 392 -10.51 -2.08 -25.07
CA ALA A 392 -11.04 -0.88 -24.42
C ALA A 392 -10.59 -0.80 -22.95
N GLY A 393 -9.54 -0.03 -22.69
CA GLY A 393 -9.53 0.88 -21.53
C GLY A 393 -8.72 0.52 -20.28
N VAL A 394 -7.94 -0.56 -20.24
CA VAL A 394 -7.03 -0.83 -19.11
C VAL A 394 -5.63 -1.09 -19.68
N ALA A 395 -4.63 -0.34 -19.20
CA ALA A 395 -3.23 -0.61 -19.52
C ALA A 395 -2.91 -2.07 -19.15
N PRO A 396 -2.23 -2.84 -20.02
CA PRO A 396 -2.08 -4.28 -19.83
C PRO A 396 -1.37 -4.56 -18.50
N TRP A 397 -2.03 -5.31 -17.62
CA TRP A 397 -1.40 -5.82 -16.41
C TRP A 397 -0.45 -6.95 -16.78
N CYS A 398 0.76 -6.86 -16.27
CA CYS A 398 1.84 -7.77 -16.57
C CYS A 398 2.16 -8.63 -15.36
N LEU A 399 2.29 -9.94 -15.59
CA LEU A 399 2.75 -10.89 -14.58
C LEU A 399 4.27 -11.07 -14.70
N HIS A 400 5.01 -10.73 -13.64
CA HIS A 400 6.47 -10.68 -13.64
C HIS A 400 7.13 -11.93 -13.08
N THR A 401 6.73 -12.35 -11.89
CA THR A 401 7.35 -13.48 -11.19
C THR A 401 6.35 -14.08 -10.23
N SER A 402 6.44 -15.39 -10.07
CA SER A 402 5.64 -16.15 -9.12
C SER A 402 6.55 -16.96 -8.21
N TRP A 403 6.34 -16.84 -6.90
CA TRP A 403 7.02 -17.56 -5.84
C TRP A 403 6.05 -18.58 -5.25
N THR A 404 6.26 -19.86 -5.54
CA THR A 404 5.27 -20.90 -5.29
C THR A 404 5.78 -22.01 -4.36
N HIS A 405 4.83 -22.74 -3.77
CA HIS A 405 4.99 -24.04 -3.09
C HIS A 405 5.86 -24.04 -1.82
N GLN A 406 5.98 -22.92 -1.10
CA GLN A 406 6.72 -22.88 0.18
C GLN A 406 5.85 -22.52 1.38
N HIS A 407 4.92 -21.58 1.23
CA HIS A 407 3.99 -21.30 2.31
C HIS A 407 2.85 -22.33 2.34
N VAL A 408 2.33 -22.57 3.55
CA VAL A 408 1.14 -23.41 3.76
C VAL A 408 0.01 -22.50 4.26
N GLY A 409 -0.76 -21.94 3.34
CA GLY A 409 -1.86 -21.02 3.63
C GLY A 409 -1.55 -19.57 3.26
N VAL A 410 -2.33 -18.64 3.80
CA VAL A 410 -2.33 -17.23 3.37
C VAL A 410 -1.02 -16.53 3.74
N VAL A 411 -0.46 -15.79 2.78
CA VAL A 411 0.68 -14.91 3.01
C VAL A 411 0.16 -13.57 3.51
N ARG A 412 0.60 -13.16 4.70
CA ARG A 412 0.08 -11.99 5.42
C ARG A 412 1.01 -10.79 5.36
N ALA A 413 2.31 -11.03 5.22
CA ALA A 413 3.32 -9.98 5.18
C ALA A 413 4.30 -10.21 4.03
N LEU A 414 4.67 -9.12 3.37
CA LEU A 414 5.69 -9.13 2.32
C LEU A 414 6.54 -7.87 2.39
N LEU A 415 7.85 -8.04 2.25
CA LEU A 415 8.83 -6.97 2.19
C LEU A 415 9.68 -7.17 0.94
N CYS A 416 9.72 -6.16 0.06
CA CYS A 416 10.60 -6.13 -1.09
C CYS A 416 11.86 -5.33 -0.77
N ASP A 417 13.02 -5.96 -0.86
CA ASP A 417 14.33 -5.30 -0.79
C ASP A 417 14.90 -5.18 -2.20
N GLU A 418 14.65 -4.02 -2.82
CA GLU A 418 15.10 -3.72 -4.18
C GLU A 418 16.63 -3.65 -4.29
N LYS A 419 17.31 -3.19 -3.24
CA LYS A 419 18.76 -2.99 -3.24
C LYS A 419 19.50 -4.32 -3.33
N ASN A 420 18.97 -5.33 -2.64
CA ASN A 420 19.54 -6.67 -2.62
C ASN A 420 18.87 -7.64 -3.61
N GLY A 421 17.78 -7.24 -4.26
CA GLY A 421 17.02 -8.07 -5.19
C GLY A 421 16.39 -9.28 -4.51
N VAL A 422 15.79 -9.04 -3.34
CA VAL A 422 15.23 -10.07 -2.47
C VAL A 422 13.80 -9.71 -2.07
N VAL A 423 12.93 -10.71 -2.04
CA VAL A 423 11.58 -10.58 -1.46
C VAL A 423 11.50 -11.48 -0.24
N VAL A 424 11.01 -10.94 0.88
CA VAL A 424 10.75 -11.71 2.10
C VAL A 424 9.25 -11.82 2.30
N SER A 425 8.75 -13.03 2.53
CA SER A 425 7.34 -13.29 2.79
C SER A 425 7.14 -13.99 4.13
N GLY A 426 6.04 -13.66 4.79
CA GLY A 426 5.59 -14.28 6.03
C GLY A 426 4.12 -14.68 5.93
N GLY A 427 3.80 -15.90 6.36
CA GLY A 427 2.47 -16.48 6.25
C GLY A 427 1.81 -16.82 7.58
N GLU A 428 0.59 -17.34 7.47
CA GLU A 428 -0.15 -17.98 8.58
C GLU A 428 0.49 -19.30 9.03
N ASP A 429 1.42 -19.84 8.24
CA ASP A 429 2.24 -21.00 8.58
C ASP A 429 3.37 -20.70 9.57
N ALA A 430 3.41 -19.48 10.12
CA ALA A 430 4.44 -19.01 11.03
C ALA A 430 5.88 -19.07 10.46
N ARG A 431 6.03 -19.11 9.13
CA ARG A 431 7.34 -19.22 8.46
C ARG A 431 7.71 -17.96 7.69
N LEU A 432 9.01 -17.68 7.66
CA LEU A 432 9.62 -16.70 6.79
C LEU A 432 10.33 -17.39 5.63
N HIS A 433 10.06 -16.91 4.42
CA HIS A 433 10.76 -17.33 3.21
C HIS A 433 11.44 -16.13 2.57
N VAL A 434 12.66 -16.35 2.11
CA VAL A 434 13.45 -15.35 1.39
C VAL A 434 13.58 -15.82 -0.04
N TRP A 435 13.16 -14.99 -0.97
CA TRP A 435 13.10 -15.28 -2.39
C TRP A 435 14.01 -14.36 -3.18
N ARG A 436 14.45 -14.84 -4.33
CA ARG A 436 15.13 -13.97 -5.29
C ARG A 436 14.10 -13.18 -6.09
N ASP A 437 14.34 -11.89 -6.21
CA ASP A 437 13.60 -11.00 -7.10
C ASP A 437 14.37 -10.85 -8.43
N PRO A 438 13.92 -11.48 -9.53
CA PRO A 438 14.55 -11.29 -10.83
C PRO A 438 14.31 -9.89 -11.40
N CYS A 439 13.36 -9.12 -10.85
CA CYS A 439 12.97 -7.80 -11.33
C CYS A 439 13.59 -6.65 -10.51
N ALA A 440 14.66 -6.91 -9.73
CA ALA A 440 15.33 -6.03 -8.76
C ALA A 440 15.42 -4.53 -9.16
N GLY A 441 14.34 -3.78 -8.96
CA GLY A 441 14.20 -2.34 -9.24
C GLY A 441 13.81 -1.94 -10.67
N ARG A 442 13.64 -2.89 -11.62
CA ARG A 442 13.16 -2.57 -12.98
C ARG A 442 12.18 -3.61 -13.49
N LEU A 443 10.96 -3.15 -13.76
CA LEU A 443 9.93 -3.94 -14.40
C LEU A 443 10.05 -3.84 -15.92
N GLU A 444 10.12 -4.99 -16.59
CA GLU A 444 10.10 -5.07 -18.05
C GLU A 444 8.69 -5.39 -18.55
N TYR A 445 8.27 -4.71 -19.61
CA TYR A 445 6.95 -4.91 -20.22
C TYR A 445 7.10 -5.48 -21.62
N ALA A 446 6.25 -6.44 -21.97
CA ALA A 446 6.24 -6.99 -23.33
C ALA A 446 5.78 -5.89 -24.32
N GLY A 447 6.69 -5.39 -25.16
CA GLY A 447 6.34 -4.56 -26.33
C GLY A 447 6.47 -3.04 -26.19
N GLY A 448 7.38 -2.52 -25.37
CA GLY A 448 7.58 -1.06 -25.24
C GLY A 448 9.04 -0.63 -25.27
N GLU A 449 9.67 -0.62 -26.46
CA GLU A 449 10.62 0.46 -26.74
C GLU A 449 9.77 1.74 -26.78
N ALA A 450 9.78 2.51 -25.71
CA ALA A 450 9.31 3.88 -25.76
C ALA A 450 10.30 4.64 -26.64
N GLU A 451 10.08 4.65 -27.95
CA GLU A 451 10.68 5.67 -28.79
C GLU A 451 10.10 7.01 -28.34
N ASP A 452 10.97 7.87 -27.85
CA ASP A 452 10.72 9.29 -27.64
C ASP A 452 10.33 9.91 -29.00
N VAL A 453 9.05 9.81 -29.37
CA VAL A 453 8.50 10.56 -30.49
C VAL A 453 8.36 12.00 -30.03
N GLU A 454 9.44 12.78 -30.18
CA GLU A 454 9.32 14.23 -30.29
C GLU A 454 8.23 14.51 -31.34
N MET A 455 7.08 15.01 -30.87
CA MET A 455 5.99 15.45 -31.75
C MET A 455 6.48 16.66 -32.57
N ARG A 456 7.11 16.38 -33.71
CA ARG A 456 7.17 17.34 -34.81
C ARG A 456 5.77 17.39 -35.40
N MET A 457 5.03 18.44 -35.06
CA MET A 457 3.78 18.77 -35.75
C MET A 457 4.10 19.05 -37.22
N ASP A 458 3.83 18.09 -38.09
CA ASP A 458 3.86 18.31 -39.53
C ASP A 458 2.64 19.16 -39.92
N VAL A 459 2.92 20.41 -40.27
CA VAL A 459 1.95 21.46 -40.64
C VAL A 459 1.13 21.09 -41.90
N ASP A 460 1.52 20.03 -42.60
CA ASP A 460 0.93 19.63 -43.88
C ASP A 460 -0.44 18.94 -43.72
N ASP A 461 -0.70 18.27 -42.58
CA ASP A 461 -1.97 17.55 -42.34
C ASP A 461 -3.16 18.50 -42.10
N GLU A 462 -2.93 19.66 -41.48
CA GLU A 462 -3.97 20.68 -41.30
C GLU A 462 -4.38 21.33 -42.64
N GLU A 463 -3.45 21.45 -43.59
CA GLU A 463 -3.73 22.07 -44.87
C GLU A 463 -4.54 21.13 -45.77
N GLU A 464 -4.28 19.82 -45.75
CA GLU A 464 -5.07 18.81 -46.45
C GLU A 464 -6.51 18.71 -45.90
N GLU A 465 -6.70 18.67 -44.58
CA GLU A 465 -8.05 18.66 -43.99
C GLU A 465 -8.85 19.91 -44.35
N ARG A 466 -8.19 21.08 -44.38
CA ARG A 466 -8.84 22.34 -44.72
C ARG A 466 -9.23 22.40 -46.19
N GLN A 467 -8.42 21.82 -47.09
CA GLN A 467 -8.77 21.68 -48.50
C GLN A 467 -9.92 20.69 -48.71
N GLN A 468 -9.95 19.59 -47.97
CA GLN A 468 -11.02 18.58 -48.06
C GLN A 468 -12.36 19.14 -47.60
N ARG A 469 -12.39 19.88 -46.48
CA ARG A 469 -13.60 20.58 -46.00
C ARG A 469 -14.11 21.63 -46.99
N LYS A 470 -13.22 22.34 -47.69
CA LYS A 470 -13.59 23.27 -48.76
C LYS A 470 -14.22 22.54 -49.96
N ARG A 471 -13.68 21.39 -50.35
CA ARG A 471 -14.21 20.59 -51.46
C ARG A 471 -15.60 20.04 -51.14
N GLU A 472 -15.82 19.53 -49.94
CA GLU A 472 -17.14 19.05 -49.51
C GLU A 472 -18.19 20.17 -49.42
N LYS A 473 -17.80 21.35 -48.91
CA LYS A 473 -18.71 22.50 -48.85
C LYS A 473 -19.12 22.98 -50.24
N ASN A 474 -18.19 22.97 -51.20
CA ASN A 474 -18.48 23.33 -52.59
C ASN A 474 -19.33 22.27 -53.30
N ALA A 475 -19.13 20.98 -53.01
CA ALA A 475 -19.95 19.91 -53.56
C ALA A 475 -21.40 19.98 -53.06
N ARG A 476 -21.60 20.25 -51.75
CA ARG A 476 -22.94 20.47 -51.19
C ARG A 476 -23.64 21.68 -51.80
N LYS A 477 -22.91 22.77 -52.08
CA LYS A 477 -23.51 23.95 -52.69
C LYS A 477 -23.99 23.67 -54.13
N ARG A 478 -23.24 22.90 -54.91
CA ARG A 478 -23.64 22.50 -56.27
C ARG A 478 -24.86 21.58 -56.30
N ALA A 479 -24.97 20.66 -55.35
CA ALA A 479 -26.13 19.77 -55.26
C ALA A 479 -27.43 20.55 -54.94
N VAL A 480 -27.35 21.63 -54.17
CA VAL A 480 -28.51 22.48 -53.85
C VAL A 480 -28.90 23.36 -55.04
N GLU A 481 -27.95 23.83 -55.85
CA GLU A 481 -28.24 24.62 -57.06
C GLU A 481 -28.85 23.75 -58.19
N GLU A 482 -28.48 22.46 -58.29
CA GLU A 482 -29.10 21.53 -59.26
C GLU A 482 -30.56 21.15 -58.91
N ASP A 483 -30.90 21.05 -57.62
CA ASP A 483 -32.27 20.75 -57.17
C ASP A 483 -33.25 21.94 -57.35
N GLU A 484 -32.76 23.18 -57.40
CA GLU A 484 -33.59 24.37 -57.63
C GLU A 484 -33.95 24.58 -59.12
N ASP A 485 -33.09 24.15 -60.05
CA ASP A 485 -33.34 24.24 -61.49
C ASP A 485 -34.34 23.18 -61.98
N ASP A 486 -34.34 21.97 -61.40
CA ASP A 486 -35.28 20.89 -61.74
C ASP A 486 -36.72 21.12 -61.21
N ALA A 487 -36.90 21.98 -60.21
CA ALA A 487 -38.21 22.34 -59.68
C ALA A 487 -38.98 23.35 -60.57
N MET A 488 -38.31 24.00 -61.52
CA MET A 488 -38.90 25.03 -62.40
C MET A 488 -39.37 24.50 -63.77
N ASP A 489 -38.99 23.28 -64.18
CA ASP A 489 -39.36 22.71 -65.50
C ASP A 489 -40.52 21.67 -65.46
N GLY A 490 -40.97 21.27 -64.27
CA GLY A 490 -42.03 20.24 -64.11
C GLY A 490 -43.49 20.71 -64.33
N GLY A 491 -43.72 22.01 -64.57
CA GLY A 491 -45.07 22.62 -64.56
C GLY A 491 -45.91 22.46 -65.84
N LYS A 492 -45.41 21.84 -66.91
CA LYS A 492 -46.15 21.73 -68.18
C LYS A 492 -45.95 20.37 -68.84
N ARG A 493 -46.81 19.39 -68.53
CA ARG A 493 -47.20 18.18 -69.34
C ARG A 493 -47.55 17.05 -68.34
N ARG A 494 -48.73 16.46 -68.22
CA ARG A 494 -49.85 16.21 -69.15
C ARG A 494 -51.14 16.04 -68.34
N ARG A 495 -52.19 16.77 -68.74
CA ARG A 495 -53.59 16.34 -68.62
C ARG A 495 -53.99 15.77 -69.99
N ARG A 496 -54.83 14.74 -69.97
CA ARG A 496 -55.37 13.89 -71.06
C ARG A 496 -54.60 12.62 -71.36
#